data_AF-A0A246NA32-F1
#
_entry.id   AF-A0A246NA32-F1
#
_cell.length_a   1.000
_cell.length_b   1.000
_cell.length_c   1.000
_cell.angle_alpha   90.00
_cell.angle_beta   90.00
_cell.angle_gamma   90.00
#
_symmetry.space_group_name_H-M   'P 1'
#
loop_
_entity.id
_entity.type
_entity.pdbx_description
1 polymer ?
#
loop_
_entity_poly.entity_id
_entity_poly.type
_entity_poly.pdbx_seq_one_letter_code
_entity_poly.pdbx_strand_id
1 'polypeptide(L)' 'NPGVWGLYVNLTGLEHGFDEGGRQTRPLPARITGDLAALDKLLSRSGWRREPAVGADPLLHHLLAEGARGA' A
#
# COMPACT_ATOMS: atom_id res chain seq x y z
N ASN A 1 -9.36 15.67 9.56
CA ASN A 1 -10.83 15.52 9.49
C ASN A 1 -11.17 14.12 10.02
N PRO A 2 -11.61 13.98 11.28
CA PRO A 2 -11.81 12.68 11.92
C PRO A 2 -12.88 11.78 11.26
N GLY A 3 -13.72 12.36 10.39
CA GLY A 3 -14.75 11.62 9.64
C GLY A 3 -14.36 11.21 8.21
N VAL A 4 -13.13 11.50 7.77
CA VAL A 4 -12.67 11.19 6.41
C VAL A 4 -11.62 10.11 6.45
N TRP A 5 -11.84 9.05 5.69
CA TRP A 5 -10.86 7.99 5.49
C TRP A 5 -9.71 8.50 4.61
N GLY A 6 -8.49 8.16 5.00
CA GLY A 6 -7.28 8.64 4.36
C GLY A 6 -6.37 7.49 3.95
N LEU A 7 -5.81 7.59 2.75
CA LEU A 7 -4.71 6.76 2.28
C LEU A 7 -3.55 7.70 1.94
N TYR A 8 -2.53 7.71 2.78
CA TYR A 8 -1.35 8.57 2.64
C TYR A 8 -0.18 7.73 2.18
N VAL A 9 0.29 7.95 0.96
CA VAL A 9 1.41 7.21 0.39
C VAL A 9 2.73 7.87 0.76
N ASN A 10 3.74 7.09 1.11
CA ASN A 10 5.09 7.61 1.30
C ASN A 10 5.68 8.03 -0.06
N LEU A 11 6.00 9.32 -0.20
CA LEU A 11 6.47 9.89 -1.47
C LEU A 11 7.77 9.24 -1.95
N THR A 12 8.76 9.09 -1.08
CA THR A 12 10.04 8.43 -1.41
C THR A 12 9.83 6.97 -1.84
N GLY A 13 8.89 6.27 -1.20
CA GLY A 13 8.48 4.92 -1.58
C GLY A 13 7.81 4.87 -2.95
N LEU A 14 7.08 5.92 -3.36
CA LEU A 14 6.50 6.03 -4.68
C LEU A 14 7.57 6.30 -5.75
N GLU A 15 8.49 7.22 -5.47
CA GLU A 15 9.58 7.61 -6.38
C GLU A 15 10.55 6.47 -6.70
N HIS A 16 10.77 5.57 -5.75
CA HIS A 16 11.77 4.51 -5.89
C HIS A 16 11.20 3.09 -5.74
N GLY A 17 9.89 2.94 -5.58
CA GLY A 17 9.25 1.63 -5.37
C GLY A 17 8.95 0.86 -6.65
N PHE A 18 9.18 1.48 -7.81
CA PHE A 18 8.78 0.97 -9.12
C PHE A 18 9.94 1.10 -10.11
N ASP A 19 10.01 0.19 -11.07
CA ASP A 19 10.93 0.30 -12.20
C ASP A 19 10.35 1.19 -13.32
N GLU A 20 11.13 1.42 -14.38
CA GLU A 20 10.73 2.27 -15.52
C GLU A 20 9.46 1.75 -16.24
N GLY A 21 9.18 0.45 -16.13
CA GLY A 21 7.97 -0.19 -16.66
C GLY A 21 6.76 -0.06 -15.74
N GLY A 22 6.90 0.60 -14.58
CA GLY A 22 5.85 0.73 -13.58
C GLY A 22 5.62 -0.54 -12.77
N ARG A 23 6.50 -1.53 -12.85
CA ARG A 23 6.40 -2.74 -12.04
C ARG A 23 6.96 -2.47 -10.66
N GLN A 24 6.20 -2.85 -9.63
CA GLN A 24 6.63 -2.66 -8.26
C GLN A 24 7.85 -3.54 -7.95
N THR A 25 8.91 -2.92 -7.45
CA THR A 25 10.16 -3.57 -7.02
C THR A 25 10.28 -3.63 -5.51
N ARG A 26 9.60 -2.74 -4.78
CA ARG A 26 9.58 -2.70 -3.31
C ARG A 26 8.19 -2.42 -2.76
N PRO A 27 7.83 -2.93 -1.57
CA PRO A 27 6.56 -2.63 -0.94
C PRO A 27 6.37 -1.12 -0.77
N LEU A 28 5.20 -0.61 -1.13
CA LEU A 28 4.89 0.82 -1.05
C LEU A 28 4.31 1.13 0.34
N PRO A 29 5.02 1.89 1.20
CA PRO A 29 4.50 2.24 2.52
C PRO A 29 3.35 3.23 2.40
N ALA A 30 2.27 2.97 3.13
CA ALA A 30 1.13 3.85 3.21
C ALA A 30 0.56 3.90 4.63
N ARG A 31 0.14 5.10 5.05
CA ARG A 31 -0.61 5.30 6.29
C ARG A 31 -2.10 5.32 5.96
N ILE A 32 -2.89 4.48 6.61
CA ILE A 32 -4.31 4.30 6.27
C ILE A 32 -5.17 4.56 7.51
N THR A 33 -6.22 5.37 7.34
CA THR A 33 -7.27 5.58 8.33
C THR A 33 -8.62 5.24 7.69
N GLY A 34 -9.41 4.35 8.32
CA GLY A 34 -10.73 3.95 7.83
C GLY A 34 -10.97 2.44 7.84
N ASP A 35 -11.93 1.98 7.04
CA ASP A 35 -12.28 0.57 6.92
C ASP A 35 -11.29 -0.19 6.04
N LEU A 36 -10.41 -0.94 6.71
CA LEU A 36 -9.39 -1.77 6.08
C LEU A 36 -9.98 -2.92 5.27
N ALA A 37 -11.09 -3.52 5.70
CA ALA A 37 -11.70 -4.66 5.00
C ALA A 37 -12.36 -4.21 3.69
N ALA A 38 -13.02 -3.05 3.69
CA ALA A 38 -13.54 -2.44 2.48
C ALA A 38 -12.41 -2.10 1.49
N LEU A 39 -11.29 -1.56 1.98
CA LEU A 39 -10.12 -1.26 1.16
C LEU A 39 -9.48 -2.53 0.58
N ASP A 40 -9.32 -3.59 1.36
CA ASP A 40 -8.75 -4.86 0.90
C ASP A 40 -9.57 -5.48 -0.24
N LYS A 41 -10.91 -5.39 -0.16
CA LYS A 41 -11.81 -5.83 -1.22
C LYS A 41 -11.63 -5.03 -2.52
N LEU A 42 -11.32 -3.75 -2.44
CA LEU A 42 -10.99 -2.92 -3.60
C LEU A 42 -9.62 -3.30 -4.17
N LEU A 43 -8.59 -3.35 -3.31
CA LEU A 43 -7.21 -3.63 -3.72
C LEU A 43 -7.10 -4.97 -4.46
N SER A 44 -7.68 -6.04 -3.91
CA SER A 44 -7.64 -7.38 -4.51
C SER A 44 -8.24 -7.44 -5.91
N ARG A 45 -9.25 -6.61 -6.20
CA ARG A 45 -9.84 -6.51 -7.55
C ARG A 45 -8.97 -5.73 -8.53
N SER A 46 -8.08 -4.90 -8.01
CA SER A 46 -7.14 -4.08 -8.78
C SER A 46 -5.77 -4.75 -8.94
N GLY A 47 -5.60 -5.99 -8.46
CA GLY A 47 -4.31 -6.68 -8.47
C GLY A 47 -3.34 -6.12 -7.43
N TRP A 48 -3.85 -5.68 -6.27
CA TRP A 48 -3.05 -5.21 -5.15
C TRP A 48 -3.48 -5.89 -3.86
N ARG A 49 -2.59 -5.94 -2.88
CA ARG A 49 -2.91 -6.33 -1.51
C ARG A 49 -2.23 -5.40 -0.50
N ARG A 50 -2.76 -5.39 0.70
CA ARG A 50 -2.22 -4.63 1.83
C ARG A 50 -1.73 -5.60 2.90
N GLU A 51 -0.56 -5.34 3.44
CA GLU A 51 0.01 -6.05 4.57
C GLU A 51 0.30 -5.04 5.69
N PRO A 52 0.09 -5.37 6.98
CA PRO A 52 0.50 -4.50 8.08
C PRO A 52 2.02 -4.36 8.09
N ALA A 53 2.53 -3.14 8.32
CA ALA A 53 3.95 -2.93 8.52
C ALA A 53 4.36 -3.43 9.91
N VAL A 54 5.55 -4.03 10.01
CA VAL A 54 6.11 -4.42 11.30
C VAL A 54 6.57 -3.16 12.02
N GLY A 55 6.01 -2.87 13.20
CA GLY A 55 6.42 -1.72 13.99
C GLY A 55 5.34 -1.21 14.94
N ALA A 56 5.59 -0.04 15.52
CA ALA A 56 4.73 0.56 16.54
C ALA A 56 3.53 1.35 15.97
N ASP A 57 3.52 1.66 14.67
CA ASP A 57 2.45 2.46 14.05
C ASP A 57 1.37 1.56 13.44
N PRO A 58 0.20 1.42 14.09
CA PRO A 58 -0.86 0.53 13.62
C PRO A 58 -1.52 1.01 12.32
N LEU A 59 -1.30 2.27 11.95
CA LEU A 59 -1.84 2.84 10.72
C LEU A 59 -0.89 2.63 9.54
N LEU A 60 0.33 2.14 9.78
CA LEU A 60 1.33 1.92 8.74
C LEU A 60 1.13 0.53 8.11
N HIS A 61 1.03 0.53 6.79
CA HIS A 61 0.84 -0.66 5.97
C HIS A 61 1.76 -0.62 4.75
N HIS A 62 1.96 -1.79 4.14
CA HIS A 62 2.62 -1.95 2.86
C HIS A 62 1.61 -2.37 1.80
N LEU A 63 1.57 -1.63 0.70
CA LEU A 63 0.82 -1.98 -0.50
C LEU A 63 1.71 -2.76 -1.45
N LEU A 64 1.18 -3.86 -1.98
CA LEU A 64 1.91 -4.83 -2.80
C LEU A 64 1.10 -5.16 -4.05
N ALA A 65 1.67 -4.99 -5.23
CA ALA A 65 1.08 -5.43 -6.48
C ALA A 65 1.14 -6.98 -6.56
N GLU A 66 0.03 -7.58 -6.98
CA GLU A 66 -0.05 -8.99 -7.30
C GLU A 66 0.72 -9.23 -8.59
N GLY A 67 1.82 -10.01 -8.50
CA GLY A 67 2.83 -10.16 -9.57
C GLY A 67 4.18 -9.49 -9.28
N ALA A 68 4.31 -8.71 -8.20
CA ALA A 68 5.61 -8.14 -7.78
C ALA A 68 6.58 -9.18 -7.18
N ARG A 69 6.11 -10.39 -6.85
CA ARG A 69 6.99 -11.51 -6.47
C ARG A 69 7.45 -12.24 -7.73
N GLY A 70 8.63 -11.86 -8.22
CA GLY A 70 9.28 -12.56 -9.33
C GLY A 70 10.22 -11.64 -10.13
N ALA A 71 11.46 -11.54 -9.66
CA ALA A 71 12.69 -11.47 -10.46
C ALA A 71 13.86 -11.74 -9.50
#